data_AF-A0A8R7UUC9-F1
#
_entry.id   AF-A0A8R7UUC9-F1
#
_cell.length_a   1.000
_cell.length_b   1.000
_cell.length_c   1.000
_cell.angle_alpha   90.00
_cell.angle_beta   90.00
_cell.angle_gamma   90.00
#
_symmetry.space_group_name_H-M   'P 1'
#
loop_
_entity.id
_entity.type
_entity.pdbx_description
1 polymer ?
#
loop_
_entity_poly.entity_id
_entity_poly.type
_entity_poly.pdbx_seq_one_letter_code
_entity_poly.pdbx_strand_id
1 'polypeptide(L)' 'VSHPTTTAHPTTLQPLVFATENVTVLIFGAGPAGLATTASLSQFSIPYVIIERENCSASLWRHRAYNRLKL' A
#
# COMPACT_ATOMS: atom_id res chain seq x y z
N VAL A 1 52.26 13.48 -6.11
CA VAL A 1 51.12 13.07 -6.97
C VAL A 1 49.90 12.98 -6.07
N SER A 2 49.06 14.01 -6.13
CA SER A 2 47.85 14.17 -5.34
C SER A 2 46.75 13.26 -5.86
N HIS A 3 46.12 12.49 -4.98
CA HIS A 3 44.78 11.93 -5.22
C HIS A 3 43.76 13.07 -5.31
N PRO A 4 42.67 12.85 -6.06
CA PRO A 4 41.37 13.01 -5.41
C PRO A 4 40.47 11.78 -5.57
N THR A 5 39.95 11.38 -4.42
CA THR A 5 38.80 10.54 -4.11
C THR A 5 37.65 10.67 -5.11
N THR A 6 37.34 9.60 -5.84
CA THR A 6 36.07 9.45 -6.56
C THR A 6 35.00 9.03 -5.57
N THR A 7 34.27 10.00 -5.04
CA THR A 7 32.98 9.83 -4.36
C THR A 7 31.90 9.58 -5.43
N ALA A 8 31.39 8.35 -5.49
CA ALA A 8 30.09 8.07 -6.08
C ALA A 8 29.43 6.99 -5.24
N HIS A 9 28.72 7.44 -4.21
CA HIS A 9 27.81 6.64 -3.40
C HIS A 9 26.63 6.24 -4.30
N PRO A 10 26.37 4.96 -4.60
CA PRO A 10 25.06 4.57 -5.11
C PRO A 10 24.09 4.68 -3.94
N THR A 11 23.35 5.78 -3.98
CA THR A 11 22.21 6.15 -3.17
C THR A 11 21.42 4.96 -2.62
N THR A 12 21.42 4.91 -1.28
CA THR A 12 20.43 4.28 -0.41
C THR A 12 19.00 4.68 -0.82
N LEU A 13 18.34 4.03 -1.78
CA LEU A 13 16.87 4.11 -1.96
C LEU A 13 16.36 2.98 -2.89
N GLN A 14 16.46 1.72 -2.46
CA GLN A 14 15.60 0.68 -3.03
C GLN A 14 14.90 -0.13 -1.93
N PRO A 15 13.91 0.50 -1.28
CA PRO A 15 12.66 -0.20 -0.99
C PRO A 15 11.43 0.47 -1.63
N LEU A 16 11.58 1.58 -2.37
CA LEU A 16 10.46 2.49 -2.66
C LEU A 16 9.91 2.44 -4.10
N VAL A 17 10.54 1.73 -5.04
CA VAL A 17 9.84 1.41 -6.29
C VAL A 17 9.01 0.18 -5.99
N PHE A 18 7.76 0.39 -5.59
CA PHE A 18 6.75 -0.66 -5.59
C PHE A 18 6.86 -1.39 -6.94
N ALA A 19 7.23 -2.67 -6.90
CA ALA A 19 7.29 -3.53 -8.08
C ALA A 19 5.88 -3.58 -8.69
N THR A 20 5.60 -2.61 -9.55
CA THR A 20 4.31 -2.36 -10.19
C THR A 20 4.35 -2.77 -11.65
N GLU A 21 5.38 -3.50 -12.07
CA GLU A 21 5.50 -3.97 -13.46
C GLU A 21 4.36 -4.93 -13.85
N ASN A 22 3.55 -5.43 -12.90
CA ASN A 22 2.34 -6.19 -13.25
C ASN A 22 1.25 -6.18 -12.15
N VAL A 23 0.72 -5.01 -11.78
CA VAL A 23 -0.48 -4.96 -10.93
C VAL A 23 -1.73 -5.12 -11.80
N THR A 24 -2.47 -6.20 -11.62
CA THR A 24 -3.68 -6.47 -12.41
C THR A 24 -4.93 -5.84 -11.81
N VAL A 25 -4.97 -5.65 -10.48
CA VAL A 25 -6.16 -5.13 -9.78
C VAL A 25 -5.78 -3.99 -8.84
N LEU A 26 -6.50 -2.87 -8.96
CA LEU A 26 -6.39 -1.73 -8.05
C LEU A 26 -7.66 -1.60 -7.21
N ILE A 27 -7.52 -1.65 -5.89
CA ILE A 27 -8.62 -1.61 -4.93
C ILE A 27 -8.58 -0.28 -4.18
N PHE A 28 -9.71 0.44 -4.19
CA PHE A 28 -9.87 1.67 -3.41
C PHE A 28 -10.70 1.39 -2.16
N GLY A 29 -10.14 1.73 -0.99
CA GLY A 29 -10.73 1.52 0.32
C GLY A 29 -10.31 0.18 0.94
N ALA A 30 -9.62 0.25 2.08
CA ALA A 30 -9.25 -0.87 2.94
C ALA A 30 -10.30 -1.15 4.03
N GLY A 31 -11.58 -0.96 3.72
CA GLY A 31 -12.70 -1.38 4.57
C GLY A 31 -12.96 -2.89 4.50
N PRO A 32 -13.99 -3.41 5.20
CA PRO A 32 -14.31 -4.84 5.19
C PRO A 32 -14.47 -5.43 3.79
N ALA A 33 -15.13 -4.71 2.88
CA ALA A 33 -15.30 -5.14 1.49
C ALA A 33 -13.95 -5.20 0.74
N GLY A 34 -13.14 -4.14 0.80
CA GLY A 34 -11.83 -4.11 0.14
C GLY A 34 -10.88 -5.17 0.68
N LEU A 35 -10.86 -5.39 2.00
CA LEU A 35 -10.09 -6.47 2.62
C LEU A 35 -10.57 -7.85 2.19
N ALA A 36 -11.88 -8.08 2.12
CA ALA A 36 -12.43 -9.33 1.60
C ALA A 36 -12.00 -9.56 0.15
N THR A 37 -12.03 -8.53 -0.70
CA THR A 37 -11.53 -8.60 -2.08
C THR A 37 -10.04 -8.95 -2.12
N THR A 38 -9.20 -8.32 -1.30
CA THR A 38 -7.76 -8.64 -1.25
C THR A 38 -7.50 -10.07 -0.79
N ALA A 39 -8.26 -10.58 0.18
CA ALA A 39 -8.14 -11.95 0.64
C ALA A 39 -8.48 -12.95 -0.47
N SER A 40 -9.55 -12.68 -1.22
CA SER A 40 -9.91 -13.49 -2.39
C SER A 40 -8.83 -13.46 -3.48
N LEU A 41 -8.31 -12.28 -3.85
CA LEU A 41 -7.25 -12.17 -4.85
C LEU A 41 -5.95 -12.84 -4.40
N SER A 42 -5.61 -12.74 -3.12
CA SER A 42 -4.45 -13.39 -2.52
C SER A 42 -4.57 -14.92 -2.60
N GLN A 43 -5.77 -15.47 -2.42
CA GLN A 43 -6.00 -16.92 -2.53
C GLN A 43 -5.70 -17.44 -3.93
N PHE A 44 -5.95 -16.63 -4.96
CA PHE A 44 -5.65 -16.97 -6.37
C PHE A 44 -4.28 -16.46 -6.84
N SER A 45 -3.45 -15.92 -5.93
CA SER A 45 -2.13 -15.34 -6.27
C SER A 45 -2.19 -14.27 -7.37
N ILE A 46 -3.29 -13.50 -7.41
CA ILE A 46 -3.47 -12.40 -8.35
C ILE A 46 -2.77 -11.15 -7.77
N PRO A 47 -1.89 -10.48 -8.52
CA PRO A 47 -1.22 -9.27 -8.03
C PRO A 47 -2.21 -8.10 -7.95
N TYR A 48 -2.25 -7.44 -6.79
CA TYR A 48 -3.12 -6.30 -6.52
C TYR A 48 -2.45 -5.23 -5.68
N VAL A 49 -3.02 -4.02 -5.73
CA VAL A 49 -2.66 -2.90 -4.83
C VAL A 49 -3.93 -2.38 -4.18
N ILE A 50 -3.86 -2.08 -2.89
CA ILE A 50 -4.94 -1.43 -2.14
C ILE A 50 -4.54 -0.03 -1.69
N ILE A 51 -5.43 0.94 -1.90
CA ILE A 51 -5.24 2.34 -1.51
C ILE A 51 -6.36 2.73 -0.56
N GLU A 52 -6.01 3.27 0.60
CA GLU A 52 -6.96 3.84 1.57
C GLU A 52 -6.62 5.32 1.82
N ARG A 53 -7.65 6.14 2.04
CA ARG A 53 -7.47 7.58 2.24
C ARG A 53 -6.82 7.89 3.57
N GLU A 54 -7.21 7.19 4.63
CA GLU A 54 -6.61 7.36 5.95
C GLU A 54 -5.52 6.29 6.17
N ASN A 55 -4.58 6.61 7.04
CA ASN A 55 -3.43 5.79 7.42
C ASN A 55 -3.79 4.55 8.26
N CYS A 56 -5.09 4.24 8.41
CA CYS A 56 -5.60 3.06 9.10
C CYS A 56 -6.53 2.26 8.18
N SER A 57 -6.35 0.94 8.14
CA SER A 57 -7.30 0.02 7.51
C SER A 57 -8.65 0.09 8.21
N ALA A 58 -9.73 0.02 7.44
CA ALA A 58 -11.10 0.20 7.88
C ALA A 58 -11.35 1.49 8.69
N SER A 59 -10.53 2.53 8.52
CA SER A 59 -10.67 3.84 9.18
C SER A 59 -12.03 4.47 8.98
N LEU A 60 -12.58 4.44 7.76
CA LEU A 60 -13.94 4.91 7.49
C LEU A 60 -15.00 4.11 8.27
N TRP A 61 -14.79 2.79 8.41
CA TRP A 61 -15.68 1.94 9.20
C TRP A 61 -15.56 2.28 10.70
N ARG A 62 -14.33 2.40 11.22
CA ARG A 62 -14.03 2.63 12.64
C ARG A 62 -14.34 4.06 13.10
N HIS A 63 -14.04 5.07 12.27
CA HIS A 63 -14.18 6.49 12.59
C HIS A 63 -15.47 7.12 12.06
N ARG A 64 -16.07 6.62 10.97
CA ARG A 64 -17.26 7.24 10.35
C ARG A 64 -18.53 6.38 10.39
N ALA A 65 -18.43 5.05 10.36
CA ALA A 65 -19.63 4.21 10.46
C ALA A 65 -20.15 4.14 11.91
N TYR A 66 -19.27 4.05 12.91
CA TYR A 66 -19.68 4.06 14.33
C TYR A 66 -20.10 5.43 14.86
N ASN A 67 -19.69 6.54 14.24
CA ASN A 67 -20.11 7.89 14.68
C ASN A 67 -21.59 8.18 14.38
N ARG A 68 -22.25 7.32 13.58
CA ARG A 68 -23.69 7.41 13.30
C ARG A 68 -24.52 6.38 14.09
N LEU A 69 -23.88 5.45 14.79
CA LEU A 69 -24.54 4.54 15.72
C LEU A 69 -24.61 5.24 17.09
N LYS A 70 -25.65 6.03 17.32
CA LYS A 70 -26.06 6.35 18.69
C LYS A 70 -26.84 5.13 19.20
N LEU A 71 -26.23 4.40 20.12
CA LEU A 71 -26.93 3.43 20.97
C LEU A 71 -27.69 4.20 22.07
#